data_AF-D7PPG2-F1
#
_entry.id   AF-D7PPG2-F1
#
_cell.length_a   1.000
_cell.length_b   1.000
_cell.length_c   1.000
_cell.angle_alpha   90.00
_cell.angle_beta   90.00
_cell.angle_gamma   90.00
#
_symmetry.space_group_name_H-M   'P 1'
#
loop_
_entity.id
_entity.type
_entity.pdbx_description
1 polymer ?
#
loop_
_entity_poly.entity_id
_entity_poly.type
_entity_poly.pdbx_seq_one_letter_code
_entity_poly.pdbx_strand_id
1 'polypeptide(L)'
;RVGMGGLGKTTLAQLIYQDERVENHFKPCIWVCVSDEFDVAKLAKAIIASATGVECELSYMELLQRHLREVVRGKRYLLVLDDVWNE
;
A
#
# COMPACT_ATOMS: atom_id res chain seq x y z
N ARG A 1 -3.94 20.48 1.47
CA ARG A 1 -2.66 20.10 2.12
C ARG A 1 -2.98 19.18 3.30
N VAL A 2 -2.49 17.94 3.29
CA VAL A 2 -2.68 17.00 4.40
C VAL A 2 -1.50 17.16 5.38
N GLY A 3 -1.60 18.15 6.28
CA GLY A 3 -0.68 18.44 7.39
C GLY A 3 0.77 18.85 7.01
N MET A 4 1.35 19.78 7.76
CA MET A 4 2.76 20.17 7.61
C MET A 4 3.72 18.98 7.83
N GLY A 5 4.91 19.04 7.23
CA GLY A 5 5.99 18.08 7.50
C GLY A 5 6.33 18.06 8.99
N GLY A 6 6.68 16.89 9.53
CA GLY A 6 7.08 16.73 10.92
C GLY A 6 5.95 16.66 11.96
N LEU A 7 4.68 16.70 11.55
CA LEU A 7 3.53 16.58 12.47
C LEU A 7 3.23 15.15 12.97
N GLY A 8 4.08 14.17 12.67
CA GLY A 8 3.88 12.77 13.11
C GLY A 8 2.77 12.02 12.38
N LYS A 9 2.39 12.42 11.16
CA LYS A 9 1.36 11.76 10.34
C LYS A 9 1.68 10.28 10.10
N THR A 10 2.90 10.03 9.61
CA THR A 10 3.43 8.69 9.39
C THR A 10 3.47 7.90 10.69
N THR A 11 3.89 8.53 11.80
CA THR A 11 3.91 7.89 13.12
C THR A 11 2.52 7.46 13.56
N LEU A 12 1.50 8.31 13.41
CA LEU A 12 0.12 7.96 13.76
C LEU A 12 -0.41 6.81 12.88
N ALA A 13 -0.14 6.86 11.58
CA ALA A 13 -0.54 5.79 10.67
C ALA A 13 0.14 4.46 11.03
N GLN A 14 1.43 4.48 11.41
CA GLN A 14 2.15 3.29 11.86
C GLN A 14 1.53 2.68 13.14
N LEU A 15 1.14 3.53 14.10
CA LEU A 15 0.47 3.07 15.31
C LEU A 15 -0.87 2.40 15.02
N ILE A 16 -1.64 2.91 14.06
CA ILE A 16 -2.90 2.28 13.62
C ILE A 16 -2.63 0.96 12.90
N TYR A 17 -1.62 0.94 12.03
CA TYR A 17 -1.28 -0.25 11.23
C TYR A 17 -0.84 -1.43 12.11
N GLN A 18 -0.12 -1.16 13.19
CA GLN A 18 0.38 -2.15 14.15
C GLN A 18 -0.65 -2.52 15.25
N ASP A 19 -1.84 -1.91 15.23
CA ASP A 19 -2.87 -2.21 16.23
C ASP A 19 -3.47 -3.60 15.96
N GLU A 20 -3.46 -4.48 16.96
CA GLU A 20 -3.98 -5.84 16.84
C GLU A 20 -5.44 -5.88 16.36
N ARG A 21 -6.26 -4.87 16.69
CA ARG A 21 -7.66 -4.81 16.22
C ARG A 21 -7.71 -4.59 14.71
N VAL A 22 -6.77 -3.83 14.16
CA VAL A 22 -6.64 -3.59 12.72
C VAL A 22 -6.13 -4.85 12.03
N GLU A 23 -5.05 -5.47 12.52
CA GLU A 23 -4.51 -6.71 11.96
C GLU A 23 -5.51 -7.89 11.98
N ASN A 24 -6.34 -7.95 13.02
CA ASN A 24 -7.39 -8.97 13.12
C ASN A 24 -8.60 -8.69 12.22
N HIS A 25 -8.83 -7.43 11.86
CA HIS A 25 -10.00 -7.03 11.06
C HIS A 25 -9.70 -6.94 9.56
N PHE A 26 -8.48 -6.58 9.18
CA PHE A 26 -8.04 -6.41 7.79
C PHE A 26 -6.94 -7.40 7.45
N LYS A 27 -7.18 -8.24 6.44
CA LYS A 27 -6.20 -9.17 5.88
C LYS A 27 -6.29 -9.18 4.35
N PRO A 28 -5.28 -8.69 3.62
CA PRO A 28 -4.00 -8.15 4.10
C PRO A 28 -4.09 -6.70 4.63
N CYS A 29 -3.15 -6.33 5.50
CA CYS A 29 -2.75 -4.95 5.72
C CYS A 29 -1.57 -4.66 4.79
N ILE A 30 -1.64 -3.57 4.03
CA ILE A 30 -0.71 -3.21 2.96
C ILE A 30 -0.19 -1.80 3.24
N TRP A 31 1.12 -1.64 3.32
CA TRP A 31 1.77 -0.34 3.48
C TRP A 31 2.77 -0.12 2.36
N VAL A 32 2.60 0.96 1.60
CA VAL A 32 3.52 1.32 0.53
C VAL A 32 3.90 2.78 0.67
N CYS A 33 5.21 3.04 0.64
CA CYS A 33 5.75 4.39 0.52
C CYS A 33 5.77 4.80 -0.96
N VAL A 34 5.20 5.95 -1.27
CA VAL A 34 5.18 6.50 -2.62
C VAL A 34 6.38 7.43 -2.76
N SER A 35 7.33 7.08 -3.64
CA SER A 35 8.49 7.93 -3.93
C SER A 35 8.12 9.11 -4.83
N ASP A 36 8.98 10.13 -4.86
CA ASP A 36 8.83 11.35 -5.69
C ASP A 36 8.58 11.04 -7.18
N GLU A 37 9.19 9.98 -7.73
CA GLU A 37 8.86 9.49 -9.08
C GLU A 37 7.58 8.62 -9.03
N PHE A 38 6.43 9.24 -9.33
CA PHE A 38 5.16 8.52 -9.42
C PHE A 38 5.11 7.64 -10.67
N ASP A 39 5.40 6.35 -10.50
CA ASP A 39 5.22 5.30 -11.51
C ASP A 39 4.15 4.30 -11.04
N VAL A 40 3.02 4.29 -11.76
CA VAL A 40 1.86 3.45 -11.43
C VAL A 40 2.20 1.95 -11.47
N ALA A 41 3.08 1.52 -12.37
CA ALA A 41 3.49 0.12 -12.46
C ALA A 41 4.39 -0.26 -11.27
N LYS A 42 5.34 0.61 -10.88
CA LYS A 42 6.15 0.40 -9.67
C LYS A 42 5.27 0.35 -8.42
N LEU A 43 4.30 1.27 -8.30
CA LEU A 43 3.35 1.29 -7.19
C LEU A 43 2.53 0.00 -7.13
N ALA A 44 1.99 -0.46 -8.26
CA ALA A 44 1.21 -1.70 -8.32
C ALA A 44 2.06 -2.93 -7.87
N LYS A 45 3.32 -3.01 -8.31
CA LYS A 45 4.26 -4.06 -7.86
C LYS A 45 4.51 -3.99 -6.36
N ALA A 46 4.73 -2.80 -5.81
CA ALA A 46 4.97 -2.61 -4.38
C ALA A 46 3.73 -2.99 -3.53
N ILE A 47 2.53 -2.65 -3.99
CA ILE A 47 1.27 -3.06 -3.35
C ILE A 47 1.14 -4.59 -3.36
N ILE A 48 1.38 -5.22 -4.51
CA ILE A 48 1.36 -6.69 -4.63
C ILE A 48 2.36 -7.30 -3.64
N ALA A 49 3.61 -6.82 -3.65
CA ALA A 49 4.66 -7.37 -2.80
C ALA A 49 4.36 -7.20 -1.30
N SER A 50 3.85 -6.03 -0.90
CA SER A 50 3.41 -5.80 0.49
C SER A 50 2.24 -6.69 0.88
N ALA A 51 1.29 -6.94 -0.04
CA ALA A 51 0.12 -7.75 0.22
C ALA A 51 0.37 -9.27 0.25
N THR A 52 1.35 -9.76 -0.51
CA THR A 52 1.67 -11.19 -0.65
C THR A 52 2.91 -11.61 0.13
N GLY A 53 3.79 -10.66 0.48
CA GLY A 53 5.12 -10.94 1.01
C GLY A 53 6.13 -11.42 -0.04
N VAL A 54 5.80 -11.33 -1.34
CA VAL A 54 6.63 -11.84 -2.45
C VAL A 54 6.79 -10.77 -3.53
N GLU A 55 8.02 -10.55 -3.99
CA GLU A 55 8.31 -9.60 -5.07
C GLU A 55 7.52 -9.89 -6.36
N CYS A 56 7.13 -8.83 -7.07
CA CYS A 56 6.32 -8.92 -8.28
C CYS A 56 7.14 -8.65 -9.56
N GLU A 57 7.49 -9.73 -10.25
CA GLU A 57 8.26 -9.69 -11.50
C GLU A 57 7.41 -9.37 -12.75
N LEU A 58 6.10 -9.17 -12.61
CA LEU A 58 5.22 -8.85 -13.74
C LEU A 58 5.54 -7.47 -14.33
N SER A 59 5.71 -7.37 -15.65
CA SER A 59 6.08 -6.11 -16.31
C SER A 59 4.91 -5.41 -17.02
N TYR A 60 3.86 -6.15 -17.37
CA TYR A 60 2.71 -5.61 -18.10
C TYR A 60 1.62 -5.13 -17.15
N MET A 61 1.13 -3.91 -17.35
CA MET A 61 0.14 -3.28 -16.47
C MET A 61 -1.16 -4.09 -16.37
N GLU A 62 -1.60 -4.73 -17.44
CA GLU A 62 -2.79 -5.59 -17.44
C GLU A 62 -2.63 -6.79 -16.49
N LEU A 63 -1.43 -7.39 -16.46
CA LEU A 63 -1.11 -8.50 -15.58
C LEU A 63 -1.01 -8.03 -14.12
N LEU A 64 -0.38 -6.87 -13.89
CA LEU A 64 -0.31 -6.25 -12.56
C LEU A 64 -1.70 -5.97 -12.00
N GLN A 65 -2.59 -5.36 -12.79
CA GLN A 65 -3.97 -5.09 -12.37
C GLN A 65 -4.75 -6.36 -12.09
N ARG A 66 -4.60 -7.38 -12.95
CA ARG A 66 -5.28 -8.67 -12.75
C ARG A 66 -4.79 -9.35 -11.47
N HIS A 67 -3.48 -9.38 -11.26
CA HIS A 67 -2.91 -10.01 -10.07
C HIS A 67 -3.28 -9.25 -8.80
N LEU A 68 -3.23 -7.91 -8.82
CA LEU A 68 -3.68 -7.09 -7.69
C LEU A 68 -5.15 -7.38 -7.35
N ARG A 69 -6.03 -7.48 -8.37
CA ARG A 69 -7.43 -7.87 -8.18
C ARG A 69 -7.54 -9.24 -7.50
N GLU A 70 -6.79 -10.24 -7.96
CA GLU A 70 -6.77 -11.58 -7.37
C GLU A 70 -6.31 -11.54 -5.90
N VAL A 71 -5.27 -10.76 -5.59
CA VAL A 71 -4.71 -10.62 -4.24
C VAL A 71 -5.73 -10.06 -3.25
N VAL A 72 -6.57 -9.09 -3.64
CA VAL A 72 -7.54 -8.46 -2.75
C VAL A 72 -8.96 -9.01 -2.86
N ARG A 73 -9.25 -9.86 -3.86
CA ARG A 73 -10.60 -10.32 -4.16
C ARG A 73 -11.25 -11.00 -2.96
N GLY A 74 -12.43 -10.52 -2.59
CA GLY A 74 -13.23 -11.10 -1.50
C GLY A 74 -12.65 -10.90 -0.10
N LYS A 75 -11.58 -10.09 0.02
CA LYS A 75 -10.93 -9.82 1.30
C LYS A 75 -11.29 -8.43 1.79
N ARG A 76 -11.31 -8.26 3.11
CA ARG A 76 -11.29 -6.95 3.75
C ARG A 76 -9.83 -6.58 3.96
N TYR A 77 -9.33 -5.58 3.24
CA TYR A 77 -7.92 -5.17 3.28
C TYR A 77 -7.78 -3.71 3.71
N LEU A 78 -6.63 -3.37 4.28
CA LEU A 78 -6.23 -2.01 4.58
C LEU A 78 -5.07 -1.64 3.65
N LEU A 79 -5.17 -0.50 2.96
CA LEU A 79 -4.10 0.03 2.11
C LEU A 79 -3.69 1.40 2.63
N VAL A 80 -2.45 1.52 3.08
CA VAL A 80 -1.81 2.78 3.44
C VAL A 80 -0.85 3.17 2.33
N LEU A 81 -1.10 4.32 1.72
CA LEU A 81 -0.19 4.98 0.78
C LEU A 81 0.47 6.13 1.54
N ASP A 82 1.72 5.95 1.92
CA ASP A 82 2.49 6.93 2.67
C ASP A 82 3.27 7.86 1.72
N ASP A 83 3.46 9.10 2.14
CA ASP A 83 4.19 10.15 1.39
C ASP A 83 3.69 10.40 -0.04
N VAL A 84 2.37 10.48 -0.22
CA VAL A 84 1.75 10.81 -1.53
C VAL A 84 1.86 12.31 -1.82
N TRP A 85 2.55 12.65 -2.91
CA TRP A 85 2.65 14.01 -3.45
C TRP A 85 1.95 14.09 -4.81
N ASN A 86 0.99 15.02 -4.95
CA ASN A 86 0.51 15.47 -6.25
C ASN A 86 1.27 16.76 -6.58
N GLU A 87 1.94 16.80 -7.72
CA GLU A 87 2.28 18.09 -8.34
C GLU A 87 1.01 18.85 -8.75
#